data_AF-A0A9W7KQE7-F1
#
_entry.id   AF-A0A9W7KQE7-F1
#
_cell.length_a   1.000
_cell.length_b   1.000
_cell.length_c   1.000
_cell.angle_alpha   90.00
_cell.angle_beta   90.00
_cell.angle_gamma   90.00
#
_symmetry.space_group_name_H-M   'P 1'
#
loop_
_entity.id
_entity.type
_entity.pdbx_description
1 polymer ?
#
loop_
_entity_poly.entity_id
_entity_poly.type
_entity_poly.pdbx_seq_one_letter_code
_entity_poly.pdbx_strand_id
1 'polypeptide(L)'
;MNMKAIIIGVAISVAVAVMAPKLASMWWLFAIVAAGAWLYMLGMILAKHGALPDSLASLLLGKGIKASLTSGVKAEQREKRRQEMLATVTRAAVEAGLNNRFVGQQALNEAVARAVERHVAKKNPVEPLSLLLAGPSSSGRSSFAEMMAQAMFGEKGTVKRIDCAGDSSVDWNDIAKAYEANPLTVLLVDGIDRVGTALTSGSFGTEMARLLEDGTILGVKGKASRGFVVLTSSIAESEAKDLHKKHAEQGLEHLLAEMRKTALGNAQIGVDVTGRVTLPLVICPVEDMGKAAIVWRLFCQSVQTEHGIVINQEGGEGLDEFLMRAMEKWQTASHGIGVREASRWVAEVAGESLIEAAREGITHAFASYDVDQGRILLERDMVAEEAARAAAQAARGPSLEDHLKGKAGKLNRKLGIMKADA
;
A
#
# COMPACT_ATOMS: atom_id res chain seq x y z
N MET A 1 38.82 38.86 48.70
CA MET A 1 38.56 39.36 47.33
C MET A 1 39.41 38.56 46.35
N ASN A 2 38.80 37.97 45.32
CA ASN A 2 39.46 36.96 44.48
C ASN A 2 40.38 37.64 43.45
N MET A 3 41.70 37.42 43.56
CA MET A 3 42.72 38.13 42.78
C MET A 3 42.52 37.99 41.26
N LYS A 4 41.92 36.88 40.81
CA LYS A 4 41.55 36.65 39.40
C LYS A 4 40.49 37.62 38.88
N ALA A 5 39.50 37.99 39.71
CA ALA A 5 38.45 38.91 39.30
C ALA A 5 38.98 40.35 39.11
N ILE A 6 39.97 40.75 39.92
CA ILE A 6 40.62 42.05 39.80
C ILE A 6 41.48 42.12 38.52
N ILE A 7 42.23 41.05 38.23
CA ILE A 7 43.08 40.99 37.01
C ILE A 7 42.21 41.00 35.73
N ILE A 8 41.10 40.27 35.72
CA ILE A 8 40.16 40.28 34.58
C ILE A 8 39.50 41.65 34.43
N GLY A 9 39.10 42.30 35.53
CA GLY A 9 38.54 43.65 35.51
C GLY A 9 39.52 44.67 34.91
N VAL A 10 40.77 44.67 35.37
CA VAL A 10 41.82 45.58 34.87
C VAL A 10 42.14 45.29 33.39
N ALA A 11 42.21 44.02 32.97
CA ALA A 11 42.46 43.66 31.58
C ALA A 11 41.34 44.12 30.64
N ILE A 12 40.07 44.01 31.06
CA ILE A 12 38.92 44.51 30.28
C ILE A 12 38.94 46.04 30.22
N SER A 13 39.21 46.73 31.33
CA SER A 13 39.29 48.20 31.35
C SER A 13 40.41 48.73 30.47
N VAL A 14 41.58 48.09 30.47
CA VAL A 14 42.71 48.46 29.59
C VAL A 14 42.37 48.15 28.12
N ALA A 15 41.76 47.01 27.82
CA ALA A 15 41.34 46.68 26.46
C ALA A 15 40.29 47.68 25.91
N VAL A 16 39.31 48.08 26.73
CA VAL A 16 38.31 49.08 26.38
C VAL A 16 38.97 50.46 26.19
N ALA A 17 39.89 50.87 27.06
CA ALA A 17 40.59 52.14 26.94
C ALA A 17 41.49 52.22 25.68
N VAL A 18 42.12 51.10 25.30
CA VAL A 18 42.98 51.02 24.11
C VAL A 18 42.15 50.92 22.82
N MET A 19 40.98 50.29 22.86
CA MET A 19 40.10 50.17 21.69
C MET A 19 39.16 51.37 21.51
N ALA A 20 38.85 52.14 22.55
CA ALA A 20 37.94 53.28 22.48
C ALA A 20 38.28 54.30 21.37
N PRO A 21 39.56 54.68 21.12
CA PRO A 21 39.90 55.59 20.02
C PRO A 21 39.72 54.96 18.64
N LYS A 22 39.94 53.64 18.51
CA LYS A 22 39.75 52.91 17.25
C LYS A 22 38.28 52.63 16.96
N LEU A 23 37.49 52.34 17.99
CA LEU A 23 36.02 52.26 17.92
C LEU A 23 35.41 53.61 17.53
N ALA A 24 35.97 54.71 18.03
CA ALA A 24 35.57 56.06 17.63
C ALA A 24 35.85 56.34 16.13
N SER A 25 36.78 55.65 15.47
CA SER A 25 36.97 55.73 14.00
C SER A 25 36.08 54.77 13.20
N MET A 26 35.47 53.78 13.85
CA MET A 26 34.57 52.79 13.22
C MET A 26 33.09 53.06 13.53
N TRP A 27 32.77 54.16 14.21
CA TRP A 27 31.39 54.53 14.55
C TRP A 27 30.46 54.57 13.34
N TRP A 28 30.97 54.90 12.15
CA TRP A 28 30.22 54.88 10.90
C TRP A 28 29.79 53.47 10.47
N LEU A 29 30.59 52.43 10.74
CA LEU A 29 30.21 51.03 10.50
C LEU A 29 29.09 50.60 11.45
N PHE A 30 29.19 50.96 12.73
CA PHE A 30 28.12 50.72 13.69
C PHE A 30 26.85 51.49 13.33
N ALA A 31 26.97 52.72 12.84
CA ALA A 31 25.84 53.50 12.35
C ALA A 31 25.18 52.86 11.12
N ILE A 32 25.96 52.34 10.17
CA ILE A 32 25.44 51.63 8.99
C ILE A 32 24.73 50.34 9.39
N VAL A 33 25.32 49.54 10.30
CA VAL A 33 24.70 48.30 10.78
C VAL A 33 23.42 48.60 11.57
N ALA A 34 23.45 49.61 12.45
CA ALA A 34 22.29 50.04 13.22
C ALA A 34 21.18 50.59 12.31
N ALA A 35 21.53 51.40 11.30
CA ALA A 35 20.58 51.91 10.30
C ALA A 35 19.98 50.77 9.46
N GLY A 36 20.80 49.80 9.04
CA GLY A 36 20.34 48.60 8.35
C GLY A 36 19.39 47.75 9.20
N ALA A 37 19.70 47.56 10.48
CA ALA A 37 18.84 46.85 11.43
C ALA A 37 17.52 47.59 11.66
N TRP A 38 17.55 48.93 11.76
CA TRP A 38 16.36 49.76 11.88
C TRP A 38 15.47 49.70 10.64
N LEU A 39 16.07 49.81 9.45
CA LEU A 39 15.35 49.68 8.18
C LEU A 39 14.73 48.29 8.01
N TYR A 40 15.44 47.24 8.44
CA TYR A 40 14.91 45.87 8.43
C TYR A 40 13.72 45.71 9.40
N MET A 41 13.84 46.20 10.63
CA MET A 41 12.75 46.20 11.62
C MET A 41 11.54 47.00 11.14
N LEU A 42 11.76 48.20 10.59
CA LEU A 42 10.71 49.03 10.02
C LEU A 42 10.03 48.33 8.83
N GLY A 43 10.82 47.69 7.96
CA GLY A 43 10.32 46.88 6.86
C GLY A 43 9.46 45.70 7.32
N MET A 44 9.84 45.01 8.41
CA MET A 44 9.02 43.94 9.00
C MET A 44 7.70 44.47 9.58
N ILE A 45 7.72 45.60 10.27
CA ILE A 45 6.51 46.22 10.84
C ILE A 45 5.55 46.64 9.72
N LEU A 46 6.07 47.31 8.67
CA LEU A 46 5.28 47.71 7.51
C LEU A 46 4.72 46.51 6.74
N ALA A 47 5.49 45.42 6.61
CA ALA A 47 5.02 44.19 5.98
C ALA A 47 3.89 43.53 6.80
N LYS A 48 3.94 43.59 8.13
CA LYS A 48 2.89 43.06 9.01
C LYS A 48 1.59 43.88 8.93
N HIS A 49 1.69 45.18 8.65
CA HIS A 49 0.54 46.09 8.52
C HIS A 49 0.01 46.21 7.08
N GLY A 50 0.52 45.44 6.12
CA GLY A 50 0.04 45.47 4.73
C GLY A 50 0.40 46.76 3.97
N ALA A 51 1.34 47.55 4.49
CA ALA A 51 1.76 48.82 3.89
C ALA A 51 2.88 48.66 2.84
N LEU A 52 3.33 47.43 2.59
CA LEU A 52 4.40 47.08 1.66
C LEU A 52 3.82 46.23 0.50
N PRO A 53 4.27 46.43 -0.75
CA PRO A 53 3.90 45.57 -1.87
C PRO A 53 4.24 44.10 -1.58
N ASP A 54 3.38 43.17 -2.01
CA ASP A 54 3.49 41.73 -1.73
C ASP A 54 4.85 41.12 -2.12
N SER A 55 5.47 41.65 -3.17
CA SER A 55 6.80 41.23 -3.64
C SER A 55 7.92 41.53 -2.63
N LEU A 56 7.88 42.68 -1.96
CA LEU A 56 8.87 43.07 -0.93
C LEU A 56 8.56 42.43 0.43
N ALA A 57 7.27 42.33 0.78
CA ALA A 57 6.83 41.67 2.01
C ALA A 57 7.25 40.19 2.04
N SER A 58 7.10 39.48 0.91
CA SER A 58 7.47 38.06 0.80
C SER A 58 8.99 37.81 0.83
N LEU A 59 9.79 38.80 0.40
CA LEU A 59 11.25 38.78 0.48
C LEU A 59 11.74 39.03 1.92
N LEU A 60 11.24 40.08 2.58
CA LEU A 60 11.61 40.45 3.96
C LEU A 60 11.19 39.40 4.99
N LEU A 61 10.03 38.76 4.79
CA LEU A 61 9.53 37.69 5.65
C LEU A 61 10.16 36.32 5.35
N GLY A 62 11.09 36.23 4.39
CA GLY A 62 11.78 34.99 4.01
C GLY A 62 10.87 33.90 3.44
N LYS A 63 9.62 34.25 3.06
CA LYS A 63 8.64 33.30 2.53
C LYS A 63 9.01 32.82 1.12
N GLY A 64 9.59 33.69 0.28
CA GLY A 64 9.98 33.34 -1.09
C GLY A 64 11.15 32.36 -1.20
N ILE A 65 12.20 32.53 -0.39
CA ILE A 65 13.42 31.71 -0.43
C ILE A 65 13.18 30.33 0.21
N LYS A 66 12.42 30.26 1.31
CA LYS A 66 12.04 28.97 1.89
C LYS A 66 11.10 28.19 0.97
N ALA A 67 10.19 28.85 0.25
CA ALA A 67 9.29 28.20 -0.70
C ALA A 67 10.03 27.61 -1.91
N SER A 68 11.05 28.29 -2.47
CA SER A 68 11.82 27.79 -3.62
C SER A 68 12.78 26.65 -3.25
N LEU A 69 13.43 26.72 -2.09
CA LEU A 69 14.29 25.64 -1.59
C LEU A 69 13.48 24.40 -1.21
N THR A 70 12.31 24.58 -0.58
CA THR A 70 11.42 23.45 -0.24
C THR A 70 10.71 22.86 -1.46
N SER A 71 10.44 23.64 -2.51
CA SER A 71 9.85 23.12 -3.75
C SER A 71 10.85 22.28 -4.55
N GLY A 72 12.13 22.69 -4.60
CA GLY A 72 13.22 21.92 -5.21
C GLY A 72 13.44 20.57 -4.53
N VAL A 73 13.56 20.54 -3.20
CA VAL A 73 13.74 19.31 -2.43
C VAL A 73 12.54 18.36 -2.57
N LYS A 74 11.31 18.89 -2.59
CA LYS A 74 10.10 18.08 -2.83
C LYS A 74 10.05 17.51 -4.25
N ALA A 75 10.53 18.24 -5.26
CA ALA A 75 10.58 17.76 -6.63
C ALA A 75 11.61 16.62 -6.80
N GLU A 76 12.80 16.77 -6.22
CA GLU A 76 13.84 15.74 -6.25
C GLU A 76 13.41 14.46 -5.52
N GLN A 77 12.80 14.59 -4.33
CA GLN A 77 12.24 13.44 -3.60
C GLN A 77 11.14 12.73 -4.38
N ARG A 78 10.28 13.47 -5.10
CA ARG A 78 9.24 12.89 -5.96
C ARG A 78 9.84 12.13 -7.13
N GLU A 79 10.89 12.66 -7.76
CA GLU A 79 11.57 11.98 -8.86
C GLU A 79 12.29 10.71 -8.37
N LYS A 80 12.94 10.76 -7.20
CA LYS A 80 13.54 9.57 -6.59
C LYS A 80 12.51 8.48 -6.30
N ARG A 81 11.39 8.83 -5.66
CA ARG A 81 10.27 7.89 -5.42
C ARG A 81 9.72 7.31 -6.72
N ARG A 82 9.67 8.12 -7.79
CA ARG A 82 9.24 7.67 -9.11
C ARG A 82 10.21 6.66 -9.70
N GLN A 83 11.52 6.90 -9.60
CA GLN A 83 12.54 5.97 -10.06
C GLN A 83 12.50 4.66 -9.28
N GLU A 84 12.35 4.73 -7.96
CA GLU A 84 12.16 3.55 -7.10
C GLU A 84 10.91 2.76 -7.54
N MET A 85 9.78 3.44 -7.75
CA MET A 85 8.57 2.79 -8.26
C MET A 85 8.76 2.13 -9.63
N LEU A 86 9.46 2.78 -10.56
CA LEU A 86 9.68 2.20 -11.89
C LEU A 86 10.56 0.95 -11.84
N ALA A 87 11.48 0.90 -10.87
CA ALA A 87 12.31 -0.28 -10.65
C ALA A 87 11.52 -1.43 -10.00
N THR A 88 10.55 -1.13 -9.13
CA THR A 88 9.79 -2.15 -8.39
C THR A 88 8.52 -2.60 -9.12
N VAL A 89 7.76 -1.66 -9.67
CA VAL A 89 6.45 -1.88 -10.30
C VAL A 89 6.63 -2.16 -11.79
N THR A 90 7.27 -3.30 -12.08
CA THR A 90 7.38 -3.83 -13.45
C THR A 90 6.17 -4.70 -13.78
N ARG A 91 5.86 -4.86 -15.07
CA ARG A 91 4.80 -5.80 -15.50
C ARG A 91 5.01 -7.18 -14.89
N ALA A 92 6.22 -7.73 -15.02
CA ALA A 92 6.51 -9.08 -14.54
C ALA A 92 6.30 -9.22 -13.02
N ALA A 93 6.70 -8.23 -12.24
CA ALA A 93 6.50 -8.24 -10.78
C ALA A 93 5.02 -8.16 -10.40
N VAL A 94 4.25 -7.26 -11.03
CA VAL A 94 2.81 -7.11 -10.77
C VAL A 94 2.04 -8.35 -11.23
N GLU A 95 2.35 -8.87 -12.41
CA GLU A 95 1.74 -10.07 -12.97
C GLU A 95 2.00 -11.29 -12.10
N ALA A 96 3.25 -11.51 -11.66
CA ALA A 96 3.58 -12.58 -10.72
C ALA A 96 2.86 -12.39 -9.37
N GLY A 97 2.82 -11.16 -8.85
CA GLY A 97 2.12 -10.83 -7.62
C GLY A 97 0.61 -11.09 -7.70
N LEU A 98 -0.02 -10.80 -8.84
CA LEU A 98 -1.43 -11.06 -9.10
C LEU A 98 -1.70 -12.54 -9.37
N ASN A 99 -0.94 -13.21 -10.24
CA ASN A 99 -1.10 -14.65 -10.52
C ASN A 99 -0.91 -15.49 -9.25
N ASN A 100 0.01 -15.07 -8.39
CA ASN A 100 0.22 -15.72 -7.10
C ASN A 100 -0.94 -15.53 -6.14
N ARG A 101 -1.88 -14.60 -6.34
CA ARG A 101 -2.98 -14.27 -5.41
C ARG A 101 -4.38 -14.51 -5.99
N PHE A 102 -4.54 -14.27 -7.29
CA PHE A 102 -5.81 -14.25 -8.01
C PHE A 102 -5.84 -15.38 -9.04
N VAL A 103 -6.37 -16.52 -8.60
CA VAL A 103 -6.31 -17.80 -9.31
C VAL A 103 -7.28 -17.84 -10.49
N GLY A 104 -6.81 -18.35 -11.64
CA GLY A 104 -7.64 -18.61 -12.82
C GLY A 104 -7.95 -17.38 -13.67
N GLN A 105 -7.23 -16.27 -13.48
CA GLN A 105 -7.50 -14.99 -14.14
C GLN A 105 -6.26 -14.44 -14.85
N GLN A 106 -5.45 -15.32 -15.46
CA GLN A 106 -4.15 -14.98 -16.03
C GLN A 106 -4.25 -13.90 -17.12
N ALA A 107 -5.22 -14.00 -18.03
CA ALA A 107 -5.46 -13.01 -19.07
C ALA A 107 -5.78 -11.62 -18.50
N LEU A 108 -6.59 -11.57 -17.44
CA LEU A 108 -6.94 -10.34 -16.72
C LEU A 108 -5.71 -9.78 -15.99
N ASN A 109 -4.98 -10.62 -15.27
CA ASN A 109 -3.78 -10.25 -14.52
C ASN A 109 -2.71 -9.67 -15.44
N GLU A 110 -2.50 -10.29 -16.61
CA GLU A 110 -1.57 -9.79 -17.63
C GLU A 110 -2.00 -8.43 -18.19
N ALA A 111 -3.30 -8.26 -18.50
CA ALA A 111 -3.81 -6.99 -19.01
C ALA A 111 -3.69 -5.86 -17.97
N VAL A 112 -3.98 -6.14 -16.71
CA VAL A 112 -3.84 -5.20 -15.60
C VAL A 112 -2.37 -4.86 -15.37
N ALA A 113 -1.47 -5.85 -15.32
CA ALA A 113 -0.04 -5.63 -15.15
C ALA A 113 0.55 -4.74 -16.26
N ARG A 114 0.14 -4.98 -17.53
CA ARG A 114 0.50 -4.12 -18.67
C ARG A 114 -0.03 -2.70 -18.51
N ALA A 115 -1.26 -2.53 -18.05
CA ALA A 115 -1.86 -1.20 -17.86
C ALA A 115 -1.21 -0.43 -16.70
N VAL A 116 -0.91 -1.12 -15.59
CA VAL A 116 -0.21 -0.58 -14.42
C VAL A 116 1.18 -0.08 -14.80
N GLU A 117 2.00 -0.90 -15.46
CA GLU A 117 3.35 -0.52 -15.88
C GLU A 117 3.31 0.73 -16.79
N ARG A 118 2.41 0.74 -17.78
CA ARG A 118 2.20 1.90 -18.67
C ARG A 118 1.79 3.15 -17.89
N HIS A 119 0.91 3.02 -16.90
CA HIS A 119 0.45 4.15 -16.11
C HIS A 119 1.57 4.71 -15.23
N VAL A 120 2.32 3.86 -14.53
CA VAL A 120 3.45 4.25 -13.67
C VAL A 120 4.58 4.90 -14.49
N ALA A 121 4.78 4.46 -15.74
CA ALA A 121 5.73 5.06 -16.68
C ALA A 121 5.39 6.52 -17.07
N LYS A 122 4.12 6.95 -16.96
CA LYS A 122 3.72 8.33 -17.28
C LYS A 122 4.35 9.30 -16.26
N LYS A 123 5.12 10.27 -16.77
CA LYS A 123 5.70 11.34 -15.94
C LYS A 123 4.61 12.19 -15.29
N ASN A 124 3.63 12.61 -16.09
CA ASN A 124 2.50 13.45 -15.68
C ASN A 124 1.19 12.82 -16.20
N PRO A 125 0.64 11.79 -15.54
CA PRO A 125 -0.65 11.25 -15.94
C PRO A 125 -1.75 12.31 -15.74
N VAL A 126 -2.66 12.41 -16.71
CA VAL A 126 -3.80 13.33 -16.69
C VAL A 126 -4.98 12.72 -15.93
N GLU A 127 -5.22 11.43 -16.15
CA GLU A 127 -6.29 10.63 -15.56
C GLU A 127 -5.68 9.48 -14.72
N PRO A 128 -6.38 9.01 -13.67
CA PRO A 128 -5.98 7.80 -12.94
C PRO A 128 -6.11 6.56 -13.84
N LEU A 129 -5.41 5.47 -13.50
CA LEU A 129 -5.69 4.18 -14.14
C LEU A 129 -7.01 3.63 -13.58
N SER A 130 -8.04 3.54 -14.42
CA SER A 130 -9.36 3.06 -14.01
C SER A 130 -9.67 1.68 -14.58
N LEU A 131 -10.08 0.76 -13.71
CA LEU A 131 -10.48 -0.60 -14.03
C LEU A 131 -11.96 -0.77 -13.72
N LEU A 132 -12.72 -1.39 -14.62
CA LEU A 132 -14.07 -1.89 -14.31
C LEU A 132 -14.00 -3.42 -14.29
N LEU A 133 -14.31 -4.03 -13.15
CA LEU A 133 -14.33 -5.47 -12.95
C LEU A 133 -15.78 -5.94 -12.84
N ALA A 134 -16.30 -6.41 -13.97
CA ALA A 134 -17.62 -7.04 -14.09
C ALA A 134 -17.52 -8.54 -13.80
N GLY A 135 -18.62 -9.18 -13.41
CA GLY A 135 -18.66 -10.64 -13.25
C GLY A 135 -19.50 -11.12 -12.06
N PRO A 136 -19.52 -12.45 -11.83
CA PRO A 136 -20.40 -13.08 -10.85
C PRO A 136 -20.17 -12.60 -9.41
N SER A 137 -21.21 -12.74 -8.59
CA SER A 137 -21.07 -12.57 -7.14
C SER A 137 -19.99 -13.49 -6.56
N SER A 138 -19.23 -12.97 -5.59
CA SER A 138 -18.12 -13.67 -4.92
C SER A 138 -16.98 -14.15 -5.83
N SER A 139 -16.82 -13.60 -7.04
CA SER A 139 -15.68 -13.86 -7.94
C SER A 139 -14.35 -13.19 -7.49
N GLY A 140 -14.33 -12.51 -6.35
CA GLY A 140 -13.13 -11.84 -5.83
C GLY A 140 -12.86 -10.43 -6.38
N ARG A 141 -13.82 -9.79 -7.05
CA ARG A 141 -13.69 -8.41 -7.60
C ARG A 141 -13.18 -7.39 -6.58
N SER A 142 -13.73 -7.38 -5.36
CA SER A 142 -13.32 -6.45 -4.31
C SER A 142 -11.93 -6.79 -3.76
N SER A 143 -11.66 -8.09 -3.54
CA SER A 143 -10.35 -8.58 -3.11
C SER A 143 -9.25 -8.33 -4.14
N PHE A 144 -9.59 -8.26 -5.43
CA PHE A 144 -8.63 -7.94 -6.49
C PHE A 144 -7.98 -6.57 -6.28
N ALA A 145 -8.73 -5.55 -5.83
CA ALA A 145 -8.17 -4.23 -5.57
C ALA A 145 -7.08 -4.27 -4.47
N GLU A 146 -7.31 -5.06 -3.43
CA GLU A 146 -6.35 -5.28 -2.34
C GLU A 146 -5.13 -6.07 -2.84
N MET A 147 -5.36 -7.14 -3.61
CA MET A 147 -4.29 -7.93 -4.22
C MET A 147 -3.44 -7.09 -5.18
N MET A 148 -4.06 -6.20 -5.95
CA MET A 148 -3.38 -5.26 -6.84
C MET A 148 -2.53 -4.27 -6.05
N ALA A 149 -3.08 -3.66 -4.98
CA ALA A 149 -2.33 -2.76 -4.12
C ALA A 149 -1.12 -3.45 -3.49
N GLN A 150 -1.29 -4.70 -3.02
CA GLN A 150 -0.20 -5.52 -2.48
C GLN A 150 0.81 -5.93 -3.54
N ALA A 151 0.38 -6.28 -4.75
CA ALA A 151 1.28 -6.65 -5.85
C ALA A 151 2.16 -5.48 -6.28
N MET A 152 1.63 -4.26 -6.20
CA MET A 152 2.35 -3.04 -6.59
C MET A 152 3.24 -2.48 -5.48
N PHE A 153 2.77 -2.52 -4.24
CA PHE A 153 3.36 -1.74 -3.13
C PHE A 153 3.70 -2.58 -1.89
N GLY A 154 3.47 -3.90 -1.92
CA GLY A 154 3.62 -4.77 -0.77
C GLY A 154 2.73 -4.34 0.38
N GLU A 155 3.25 -4.41 1.61
CA GLU A 155 2.54 -3.98 2.83
C GLU A 155 2.20 -2.48 2.85
N LYS A 156 2.80 -1.67 1.98
CA LYS A 156 2.53 -0.23 1.89
C LYS A 156 1.34 0.10 0.98
N GLY A 157 0.73 -0.91 0.34
CA GLY A 157 -0.44 -0.73 -0.50
C GLY A 157 -1.64 -0.23 0.32
N THR A 158 -2.15 0.95 -0.01
CA THR A 158 -3.33 1.52 0.64
C THR A 158 -4.54 1.42 -0.27
N VAL A 159 -5.59 0.76 0.22
CA VAL A 159 -6.88 0.68 -0.46
C VAL A 159 -7.88 1.56 0.28
N LYS A 160 -8.52 2.50 -0.41
CA LYS A 160 -9.65 3.25 0.09
C LYS A 160 -10.92 2.69 -0.52
N ARG A 161 -11.89 2.28 0.30
CA ARG A 161 -13.12 1.63 -0.18
C ARG A 161 -14.32 2.57 -0.08
N ILE A 162 -15.14 2.56 -1.12
CA ILE A 162 -16.50 3.10 -1.17
C ILE A 162 -17.42 1.89 -1.36
N ASP A 163 -18.39 1.71 -0.46
CA ASP A 163 -19.44 0.71 -0.62
C ASP A 163 -20.68 1.38 -1.21
N CYS A 164 -21.07 0.98 -2.42
CA CYS A 164 -22.22 1.52 -3.13
C CYS A 164 -23.54 0.84 -2.76
N ALA A 165 -23.54 -0.13 -1.84
CA ALA A 165 -24.75 -0.81 -1.39
C ALA A 165 -25.52 -0.08 -0.27
N GLY A 166 -24.92 0.93 0.37
CA GLY A 166 -25.52 1.69 1.48
C GLY A 166 -26.07 3.07 1.08
N ASP A 167 -26.75 3.73 2.03
CA ASP A 167 -27.21 5.13 1.90
C ASP A 167 -25.97 6.04 1.69
N SER A 168 -25.86 6.55 0.48
CA SER A 168 -24.59 6.80 -0.21
C SER A 168 -24.05 8.22 0.03
N SER A 169 -23.84 8.61 1.30
CA SER A 169 -23.02 9.78 1.59
C SER A 169 -21.54 9.43 1.44
N VAL A 170 -21.00 9.61 0.24
CA VAL A 170 -19.55 9.48 -0.01
C VAL A 170 -18.85 10.74 0.47
N ASP A 171 -17.95 10.60 1.45
CA ASP A 171 -17.06 11.69 1.85
C ASP A 171 -15.89 11.82 0.88
N TRP A 172 -16.09 12.62 -0.17
CA TRP A 172 -15.06 12.94 -1.16
C TRP A 172 -13.83 13.63 -0.55
N ASN A 173 -13.95 14.32 0.58
CA ASN A 173 -12.80 14.95 1.24
C ASN A 173 -11.88 13.89 1.86
N ASP A 174 -12.45 12.85 2.44
CA ASP A 174 -11.68 11.73 3.00
C ASP A 174 -10.91 10.96 1.91
N ILE A 175 -11.55 10.72 0.77
CA ILE A 175 -10.88 10.13 -0.41
C ILE A 175 -9.73 11.03 -0.88
N ALA A 176 -9.96 12.34 -0.97
CA ALA A 176 -8.94 13.26 -1.42
C ALA A 176 -7.77 13.39 -0.44
N LYS A 177 -8.02 13.33 0.89
CA LYS A 177 -6.96 13.22 1.90
C LYS A 177 -6.14 11.95 1.75
N ALA A 178 -6.78 10.82 1.42
CA ALA A 178 -6.07 9.57 1.18
C ALA A 178 -5.10 9.70 -0.02
N TYR A 179 -5.53 10.34 -1.12
CA TYR A 179 -4.66 10.62 -2.27
C TYR A 179 -3.57 11.66 -1.99
N GLU A 180 -3.84 12.66 -1.14
CA GLU A 180 -2.83 13.62 -0.72
C GLU A 180 -1.73 12.96 0.13
N ALA A 181 -2.14 12.08 1.05
CA ALA A 181 -1.22 11.30 1.89
C ALA A 181 -0.42 10.28 1.06
N ASN A 182 -1.09 9.58 0.14
CA ASN A 182 -0.49 8.62 -0.75
C ASN A 182 -1.07 8.74 -2.18
N PRO A 183 -0.35 9.39 -3.12
CA PRO A 183 -0.78 9.53 -4.51
C PRO A 183 -0.98 8.21 -5.27
N LEU A 184 -0.57 7.09 -4.69
CA LEU A 184 -0.63 5.74 -5.25
C LEU A 184 -1.74 4.89 -4.63
N THR A 185 -2.66 5.53 -3.91
CA THR A 185 -3.83 4.86 -3.33
C THR A 185 -4.65 4.16 -4.41
N VAL A 186 -5.14 2.97 -4.08
CA VAL A 186 -6.15 2.26 -4.86
C VAL A 186 -7.52 2.61 -4.29
N LEU A 187 -8.34 3.32 -5.06
CA LEU A 187 -9.75 3.57 -4.71
C LEU A 187 -10.61 2.41 -5.23
N LEU A 188 -11.16 1.61 -4.33
CA LEU A 188 -12.15 0.58 -4.62
C LEU A 188 -13.56 1.18 -4.51
N VAL A 189 -14.32 1.12 -5.60
CA VAL A 189 -15.75 1.48 -5.65
C VAL A 189 -16.53 0.19 -5.84
N ASP A 190 -17.11 -0.31 -4.75
CA ASP A 190 -17.66 -1.65 -4.70
C ASP A 190 -19.17 -1.66 -4.98
N GLY A 191 -19.58 -2.37 -6.05
CA GLY A 191 -20.99 -2.52 -6.44
C GLY A 191 -21.57 -1.29 -7.12
N ILE A 192 -20.85 -0.70 -8.07
CA ILE A 192 -21.24 0.58 -8.70
C ILE A 192 -22.59 0.52 -9.44
N ASP A 193 -23.03 -0.65 -9.88
CA ASP A 193 -24.36 -0.90 -10.46
C ASP A 193 -25.50 -0.68 -9.45
N ARG A 194 -25.23 -0.77 -8.15
CA ARG A 194 -26.23 -0.59 -7.09
C ARG A 194 -26.58 0.86 -6.82
N VAL A 195 -25.76 1.80 -7.30
CA VAL A 195 -26.00 3.25 -7.17
C VAL A 195 -27.26 3.70 -7.93
N GLY A 196 -27.65 2.96 -8.97
CA GLY A 196 -28.84 3.25 -9.75
C GLY A 196 -28.81 4.64 -10.39
N THR A 197 -29.91 5.39 -10.28
CA THR A 197 -30.07 6.70 -10.93
C THR A 197 -29.16 7.80 -10.36
N ALA A 198 -28.62 7.63 -9.15
CA ALA A 198 -27.65 8.57 -8.59
C ALA A 198 -26.33 8.60 -9.37
N LEU A 199 -26.05 7.55 -10.15
CA LEU A 199 -24.89 7.49 -11.04
C LEU A 199 -25.06 8.33 -12.31
N THR A 200 -26.30 8.57 -12.75
CA THR A 200 -26.60 9.34 -13.97
C THR A 200 -27.08 10.75 -13.69
N SER A 201 -27.66 11.01 -12.52
CA SER A 201 -28.29 12.30 -12.19
C SER A 201 -27.87 12.89 -10.84
N GLY A 202 -27.09 12.14 -10.05
CA GLY A 202 -26.62 12.56 -8.74
C GLY A 202 -25.25 13.24 -8.77
N SER A 203 -24.90 13.87 -7.64
CA SER A 203 -23.55 14.39 -7.41
C SER A 203 -22.51 13.29 -7.60
N PHE A 204 -22.75 12.10 -7.02
CA PHE A 204 -21.84 10.97 -7.07
C PHE A 204 -21.38 10.62 -8.48
N GLY A 205 -22.30 10.50 -9.43
CA GLY A 205 -21.98 10.24 -10.84
C GLY A 205 -21.12 11.33 -11.47
N THR A 206 -21.43 12.59 -11.18
CA THR A 206 -20.68 13.76 -11.68
C THR A 206 -19.26 13.80 -11.10
N GLU A 207 -19.12 13.55 -9.80
CA GLU A 207 -17.81 13.47 -9.14
C GLU A 207 -16.99 12.28 -9.63
N MET A 208 -17.61 11.12 -9.83
CA MET A 208 -16.95 9.94 -10.39
C MET A 208 -16.47 10.20 -11.81
N ALA A 209 -17.31 10.79 -12.67
CA ALA A 209 -16.92 11.14 -14.03
C ALA A 209 -15.71 12.10 -14.06
N ARG A 210 -15.69 13.12 -13.20
CA ARG A 210 -14.54 14.04 -13.07
C ARG A 210 -13.28 13.34 -12.61
N LEU A 211 -13.39 12.51 -11.57
CA LEU A 211 -12.26 11.71 -11.08
C LEU A 211 -11.66 10.85 -12.19
N LEU A 212 -12.50 10.18 -12.98
CA LEU A 212 -12.06 9.31 -14.07
C LEU A 212 -11.51 10.08 -15.27
N GLU A 213 -12.00 11.29 -15.55
CA GLU A 213 -11.60 12.09 -16.71
C GLU A 213 -10.25 12.80 -16.53
N ASP A 214 -10.03 13.42 -15.37
CA ASP A 214 -8.85 14.28 -15.18
C ASP A 214 -8.22 14.20 -13.78
N GLY A 215 -8.66 13.21 -12.99
CA GLY A 215 -8.18 12.98 -11.64
C GLY A 215 -8.67 14.00 -10.61
N THR A 216 -9.59 14.89 -10.95
CA THR A 216 -10.05 15.93 -10.01
C THR A 216 -11.08 15.38 -9.03
N ILE A 217 -10.88 15.66 -7.74
CA ILE A 217 -11.84 15.38 -6.67
C ILE A 217 -12.28 16.72 -6.07
N LEU A 218 -13.59 16.93 -5.89
CA LEU A 218 -14.14 18.16 -5.31
C LEU A 218 -13.61 18.36 -3.88
N GLY A 219 -13.19 19.60 -3.58
CA GLY A 219 -12.80 20.01 -2.22
C GLY A 219 -11.31 20.01 -1.91
N VAL A 220 -10.43 19.53 -2.79
CA VAL A 220 -8.98 19.44 -2.51
C VAL A 220 -8.09 20.03 -3.59
N LYS A 221 -6.99 20.67 -3.17
CA LYS A 221 -5.90 21.13 -4.04
C LYS A 221 -4.99 19.95 -4.40
N GLY A 222 -5.44 19.07 -5.30
CA GLY A 222 -4.66 17.92 -5.75
C GLY A 222 -5.37 17.12 -6.84
N LYS A 223 -4.61 16.29 -7.56
CA LYS A 223 -5.15 15.35 -8.57
C LYS A 223 -4.84 13.92 -8.15
N ALA A 224 -5.83 13.04 -8.25
CA ALA A 224 -5.69 11.60 -8.11
C ALA A 224 -5.13 10.93 -9.38
N SER A 225 -4.59 11.70 -10.33
CA SER A 225 -4.19 11.20 -11.64
C SER A 225 -3.05 10.18 -11.62
N ARG A 226 -2.30 10.04 -10.52
CA ARG A 226 -1.31 8.97 -10.32
C ARG A 226 -1.87 7.73 -9.64
N GLY A 227 -3.13 7.80 -9.23
CA GLY A 227 -3.85 6.80 -8.49
C GLY A 227 -4.46 5.71 -9.37
N PHE A 228 -5.11 4.78 -8.69
CA PHE A 228 -5.79 3.66 -9.31
C PHE A 228 -7.24 3.65 -8.85
N VAL A 229 -8.18 3.49 -9.77
CA VAL A 229 -9.60 3.39 -9.46
C VAL A 229 -10.08 2.01 -9.92
N VAL A 230 -10.62 1.22 -9.01
CA VAL A 230 -11.20 -0.10 -9.31
C VAL A 230 -12.69 -0.04 -9.03
N LEU A 231 -13.48 -0.12 -10.09
CA LEU A 231 -14.94 -0.20 -10.03
C LEU A 231 -15.34 -1.66 -10.10
N THR A 232 -16.19 -2.15 -9.19
CA THR A 232 -16.72 -3.52 -9.27
C THR A 232 -18.19 -3.48 -9.65
N SER A 233 -18.63 -4.46 -10.44
CA SER A 233 -20.03 -4.55 -10.82
C SER A 233 -20.54 -5.97 -11.03
N SER A 234 -21.77 -6.24 -10.58
CA SER A 234 -22.49 -7.53 -10.80
C SER A 234 -22.96 -7.72 -12.24
N ILE A 235 -22.77 -6.71 -13.07
CA ILE A 235 -23.09 -6.78 -14.49
C ILE A 235 -22.33 -7.94 -15.15
N ALA A 236 -22.98 -8.54 -16.15
CA ALA A 236 -22.45 -9.60 -17.00
C ALA A 236 -22.19 -10.95 -16.30
N GLU A 237 -22.87 -11.25 -15.18
CA GLU A 237 -22.74 -12.56 -14.51
C GLU A 237 -23.07 -13.75 -15.42
N SER A 238 -24.12 -13.66 -16.25
CA SER A 238 -24.49 -14.71 -17.20
C SER A 238 -23.48 -14.87 -18.34
N GLU A 239 -23.06 -13.76 -18.92
CA GLU A 239 -22.20 -13.69 -20.10
C GLU A 239 -20.75 -14.05 -19.76
N ALA A 240 -20.29 -13.70 -18.55
CA ALA A 240 -18.96 -14.06 -18.04
C ALA A 240 -18.72 -15.57 -18.05
N LYS A 241 -19.76 -16.38 -17.83
CA LYS A 241 -19.63 -17.84 -17.73
C LYS A 241 -19.16 -18.48 -19.03
N ASP A 242 -19.63 -17.96 -20.15
CA ASP A 242 -19.36 -18.53 -21.46
C ASP A 242 -18.12 -17.92 -22.14
N LEU A 243 -17.71 -16.73 -21.69
CA LEU A 243 -16.75 -15.90 -22.41
C LEU A 243 -15.38 -16.58 -22.55
N HIS A 244 -14.87 -17.16 -21.45
CA HIS A 244 -13.58 -17.85 -21.48
C HIS A 244 -13.63 -19.08 -22.39
N LYS A 245 -14.69 -19.91 -22.25
CA LYS A 245 -14.85 -21.13 -23.03
C LYS A 245 -14.96 -20.87 -24.53
N LYS A 246 -15.62 -19.77 -24.92
CA LYS A 246 -15.85 -19.43 -26.34
C LYS A 246 -14.63 -18.81 -27.02
N HIS A 247 -13.78 -18.11 -26.28
CA HIS A 247 -12.77 -17.21 -26.87
C HIS A 247 -11.33 -17.46 -26.42
N ALA A 248 -11.07 -18.38 -25.49
CA ALA A 248 -9.70 -18.66 -25.02
C ALA A 248 -8.75 -19.10 -26.14
N GLU A 249 -9.23 -19.88 -27.12
CA GLU A 249 -8.41 -20.38 -28.24
C GLU A 249 -8.08 -19.30 -29.29
N GLN A 250 -8.80 -18.18 -29.28
CA GLN A 250 -8.67 -17.11 -30.28
C GLN A 250 -7.56 -16.10 -29.94
N GLY A 251 -6.82 -16.34 -28.86
CA GLY A 251 -5.73 -15.51 -28.39
C GLY A 251 -6.16 -14.40 -27.44
N LEU A 252 -5.19 -13.89 -26.69
CA LEU A 252 -5.41 -12.99 -25.57
C LEU A 252 -6.07 -11.66 -25.96
N GLU A 253 -5.65 -11.03 -27.06
CA GLU A 253 -6.20 -9.74 -27.47
C GLU A 253 -7.68 -9.85 -27.89
N HIS A 254 -8.06 -10.96 -28.53
CA HIS A 254 -9.45 -11.23 -28.86
C HIS A 254 -10.29 -11.46 -27.60
N LEU A 255 -9.78 -12.27 -26.66
CA LEU A 255 -10.43 -12.49 -25.37
C LEU A 255 -10.65 -11.18 -24.61
N LEU A 256 -9.64 -10.29 -24.55
CA LEU A 256 -9.76 -8.99 -23.90
C LEU A 256 -10.77 -8.06 -24.61
N ALA A 257 -10.86 -8.12 -25.94
CA ALA A 257 -11.85 -7.35 -26.69
C ALA A 257 -13.28 -7.79 -26.36
N GLU A 258 -13.54 -9.10 -26.29
CA GLU A 258 -14.85 -9.63 -25.89
C GLU A 258 -15.15 -9.34 -24.42
N MET A 259 -14.18 -9.44 -23.51
CA MET A 259 -14.36 -9.03 -22.10
C MET A 259 -14.80 -7.56 -22.00
N ARG A 260 -14.18 -6.65 -22.75
CA ARG A 260 -14.55 -5.23 -22.76
C ARG A 260 -15.98 -5.04 -23.27
N LYS A 261 -16.31 -5.68 -24.39
CA LYS A 261 -17.64 -5.61 -24.99
C LYS A 261 -18.71 -6.12 -24.03
N THR A 262 -18.45 -7.23 -23.35
CA THR A 262 -19.36 -7.81 -22.36
C THR A 262 -19.49 -6.94 -21.10
N ALA A 263 -18.40 -6.40 -20.56
CA ALA A 263 -18.43 -5.50 -19.41
C ALA A 263 -19.21 -4.21 -19.70
N LEU A 264 -19.12 -3.69 -20.93
CA LEU A 264 -19.77 -2.43 -21.35
C LEU A 264 -21.19 -2.63 -21.92
N GLY A 265 -21.50 -3.80 -22.46
CA GLY A 265 -22.74 -4.05 -23.21
C GLY A 265 -24.02 -4.02 -22.37
N ASN A 266 -23.90 -4.27 -21.06
CA ASN A 266 -25.02 -4.35 -20.12
C ASN A 266 -25.12 -3.11 -19.22
N ALA A 267 -24.84 -1.93 -19.77
CA ALA A 267 -24.62 -0.65 -19.08
C ALA A 267 -25.80 -0.17 -18.21
N GLN A 268 -25.96 -0.75 -17.02
CA GLN A 268 -26.59 -0.09 -15.88
C GLN A 268 -25.67 1.01 -15.30
N ILE A 269 -24.39 0.98 -15.69
CA ILE A 269 -23.42 2.04 -15.43
C ILE A 269 -23.57 3.09 -16.53
N GLY A 270 -23.88 4.35 -16.16
CA GLY A 270 -24.09 5.43 -17.13
C GLY A 270 -22.93 5.60 -18.11
N VAL A 271 -23.24 6.00 -19.35
CA VAL A 271 -22.25 6.21 -20.44
C VAL A 271 -21.14 7.17 -20.07
N ASP A 272 -21.44 8.13 -19.19
CA ASP A 272 -20.46 9.07 -18.66
C ASP A 272 -19.35 8.38 -17.86
N VAL A 273 -19.69 7.37 -17.05
CA VAL A 273 -18.69 6.66 -16.26
C VAL A 273 -17.99 5.62 -17.14
N THR A 274 -18.74 4.82 -17.89
CA THR A 274 -18.17 3.73 -18.69
C THR A 274 -17.24 4.22 -19.80
N GLY A 275 -17.55 5.34 -20.46
CA GLY A 275 -16.70 5.95 -21.49
C GLY A 275 -15.36 6.48 -20.98
N ARG A 276 -15.20 6.63 -19.66
CA ARG A 276 -13.99 7.13 -18.99
C ARG A 276 -13.18 6.03 -18.31
N VAL A 277 -13.63 4.77 -18.36
CA VAL A 277 -12.89 3.64 -17.79
C VAL A 277 -11.76 3.23 -18.74
N THR A 278 -10.52 3.17 -18.23
CA THR A 278 -9.35 2.78 -19.03
C THR A 278 -9.41 1.32 -19.47
N LEU A 279 -9.81 0.43 -18.56
CA LEU A 279 -9.77 -1.00 -18.81
C LEU A 279 -11.00 -1.71 -18.20
N PRO A 280 -12.09 -1.87 -18.97
CA PRO A 280 -13.22 -2.69 -18.58
C PRO A 280 -12.92 -4.17 -18.84
N LEU A 281 -13.12 -5.00 -17.83
CA LEU A 281 -12.77 -6.41 -17.80
C LEU A 281 -13.88 -7.21 -17.13
N VAL A 282 -13.94 -8.49 -17.47
CA VAL A 282 -14.89 -9.46 -16.89
C VAL A 282 -14.08 -10.51 -16.14
N ILE A 283 -14.44 -10.79 -14.89
CA ILE A 283 -13.85 -11.90 -14.15
C ILE A 283 -14.53 -13.19 -14.60
N CYS A 284 -13.73 -14.13 -15.08
CA CYS A 284 -14.23 -15.43 -15.52
C CYS A 284 -14.59 -16.29 -14.29
N PRO A 285 -15.53 -17.24 -14.38
CA PRO A 285 -15.72 -18.21 -13.32
C PRO A 285 -14.43 -19.00 -13.07
N VAL A 286 -14.17 -19.31 -11.81
CA VAL A 286 -13.03 -20.14 -11.44
C VAL A 286 -13.35 -21.59 -11.78
N GLU A 287 -12.41 -22.29 -12.41
CA GLU A 287 -12.49 -23.73 -12.65
C GLU A 287 -12.37 -24.53 -11.36
N ASP A 288 -12.77 -25.80 -11.37
CA ASP A 288 -12.83 -26.63 -10.17
C ASP A 288 -11.47 -26.79 -9.48
N MET A 289 -10.39 -27.02 -10.23
CA MET A 289 -9.04 -27.03 -9.65
C MET A 289 -8.64 -25.66 -9.06
N GLY A 290 -9.06 -24.57 -9.69
CA GLY A 290 -8.84 -23.22 -9.17
C GLY A 290 -9.61 -22.97 -7.87
N LYS A 291 -10.83 -23.50 -7.74
CA LYS A 291 -11.61 -23.44 -6.50
C LYS A 291 -10.91 -24.19 -5.38
N ALA A 292 -10.43 -25.40 -5.63
CA ALA A 292 -9.65 -26.17 -4.66
C ALA A 292 -8.43 -25.40 -4.17
N ALA A 293 -7.66 -24.80 -5.09
CA ALA A 293 -6.50 -23.99 -4.76
C ALA A 293 -6.88 -22.74 -3.92
N ILE A 294 -8.00 -22.09 -4.23
CA ILE A 294 -8.51 -20.96 -3.44
C ILE A 294 -8.91 -21.41 -2.02
N VAL A 295 -9.65 -22.52 -1.89
CA VAL A 295 -10.04 -23.07 -0.59
C VAL A 295 -8.81 -23.39 0.26
N TRP A 296 -7.86 -24.13 -0.30
CA TRP A 296 -6.63 -24.49 0.40
C TRP A 296 -5.87 -23.26 0.87
N ARG A 297 -5.76 -22.24 0.01
CA ARG A 297 -5.11 -20.99 0.37
C ARG A 297 -5.84 -20.25 1.49
N LEU A 298 -7.18 -20.14 1.40
CA LEU A 298 -7.98 -19.46 2.42
C LEU A 298 -7.80 -20.13 3.78
N PHE A 299 -7.77 -21.47 3.80
CA PHE A 299 -7.41 -22.24 4.99
C PHE A 299 -6.04 -21.81 5.52
N CYS A 300 -4.96 -21.99 4.75
CA CYS A 300 -3.61 -21.67 5.20
C CYS A 300 -3.45 -20.22 5.66
N GLN A 301 -4.09 -19.27 4.97
CA GLN A 301 -4.03 -17.85 5.31
C GLN A 301 -4.78 -17.53 6.61
N SER A 302 -5.96 -18.10 6.83
CA SER A 302 -6.72 -17.92 8.08
C SER A 302 -5.92 -18.49 9.26
N VAL A 303 -5.40 -19.71 9.11
CA VAL A 303 -4.57 -20.36 10.13
C VAL A 303 -3.33 -19.52 10.49
N GLN A 304 -2.63 -18.99 9.49
CA GLN A 304 -1.46 -18.14 9.72
C GLN A 304 -1.82 -16.79 10.36
N THR A 305 -2.88 -16.14 9.90
CA THR A 305 -3.22 -14.78 10.35
C THR A 305 -3.83 -14.78 11.75
N GLU A 306 -4.70 -15.76 12.04
CA GLU A 306 -5.46 -15.81 13.29
C GLU A 306 -4.69 -16.53 14.40
N HIS A 307 -3.90 -17.55 14.06
CA HIS A 307 -3.22 -18.40 15.04
C HIS A 307 -1.69 -18.33 14.97
N GLY A 308 -1.11 -17.69 13.95
CA GLY A 308 0.34 -17.63 13.77
C GLY A 308 0.96 -18.98 13.39
N ILE A 309 0.15 -19.93 12.91
CA ILE A 309 0.60 -21.27 12.51
C ILE A 309 0.87 -21.29 11.00
N VAL A 310 2.06 -21.72 10.61
CA VAL A 310 2.44 -21.90 9.20
C VAL A 310 2.14 -23.34 8.79
N ILE A 311 1.23 -23.52 7.84
CA ILE A 311 0.90 -24.84 7.28
C ILE A 311 1.90 -25.19 6.17
N ASN A 312 2.50 -26.37 6.24
CA ASN A 312 3.34 -26.92 5.18
C ASN A 312 2.46 -27.29 3.96
N GLN A 313 2.90 -26.90 2.76
CA GLN A 313 2.12 -27.05 1.54
C GLN A 313 2.04 -28.49 1.01
N GLU A 314 2.91 -29.39 1.48
CA GLU A 314 2.93 -30.77 1.00
C GLU A 314 1.70 -31.58 1.41
N GLY A 315 0.98 -31.13 2.44
CA GLY A 315 -0.29 -31.70 2.83
C GLY A 315 -0.21 -33.13 3.41
N GLY A 316 -1.17 -33.49 4.25
CA GLY A 316 -1.30 -34.83 4.82
C GLY A 316 -2.37 -35.68 4.13
N GLU A 317 -2.60 -36.88 4.65
CA GLU A 317 -3.66 -37.78 4.18
C GLU A 317 -5.05 -37.14 4.27
N GLY A 318 -5.94 -37.47 3.33
CA GLY A 318 -7.35 -37.04 3.30
C GLY A 318 -7.61 -35.61 2.82
N LEU A 319 -6.58 -34.82 2.49
CA LEU A 319 -6.77 -33.45 2.02
C LEU A 319 -7.56 -33.35 0.72
N ASP A 320 -7.47 -34.34 -0.15
CA ASP A 320 -8.28 -34.44 -1.35
C ASP A 320 -9.78 -34.50 -1.02
N GLU A 321 -10.17 -35.33 -0.06
CA GLU A 321 -11.55 -35.42 0.45
C GLU A 321 -11.99 -34.11 1.12
N PHE A 322 -11.13 -33.49 1.92
CA PHE A 322 -11.38 -32.17 2.49
C PHE A 322 -11.68 -31.13 1.41
N LEU A 323 -10.85 -31.06 0.36
CA LEU A 323 -11.02 -30.12 -0.73
C LEU A 323 -12.29 -30.42 -1.54
N MET A 324 -12.60 -31.69 -1.79
CA MET A 324 -13.84 -32.09 -2.46
C MET A 324 -15.08 -31.65 -1.68
N ARG A 325 -15.12 -31.87 -0.36
CA ARG A 325 -16.22 -31.42 0.49
C ARG A 325 -16.34 -29.91 0.54
N ALA A 326 -15.22 -29.19 0.64
CA ALA A 326 -15.23 -27.72 0.57
C ALA A 326 -15.79 -27.21 -0.76
N MET A 327 -15.43 -27.87 -1.86
CA MET A 327 -15.94 -27.54 -3.19
C MET A 327 -17.43 -27.85 -3.32
N GLU A 328 -17.92 -28.94 -2.72
CA GLU A 328 -19.36 -29.22 -2.65
C GLU A 328 -20.10 -28.08 -1.92
N LYS A 329 -19.56 -27.58 -0.81
CA LYS A 329 -20.11 -26.41 -0.11
C LYS A 329 -20.09 -25.15 -0.96
N TRP A 330 -19.03 -24.95 -1.75
CA TRP A 330 -18.97 -23.86 -2.70
C TRP A 330 -20.08 -23.98 -3.76
N GLN A 331 -20.28 -25.16 -4.33
CA GLN A 331 -21.24 -25.39 -5.42
C GLN A 331 -22.70 -25.38 -4.95
N THR A 332 -22.99 -25.91 -3.76
CA THR A 332 -24.34 -25.98 -3.18
C THR A 332 -24.84 -24.64 -2.66
N ALA A 333 -23.94 -23.67 -2.44
CA ALA A 333 -24.29 -22.31 -2.07
C ALA A 333 -25.06 -21.62 -3.20
N SER A 334 -26.39 -21.66 -3.11
CA SER A 334 -27.29 -20.94 -4.02
C SER A 334 -27.01 -19.42 -3.99
N HIS A 335 -27.17 -18.75 -5.14
CA HIS A 335 -27.05 -17.29 -5.31
C HIS A 335 -25.63 -16.68 -5.17
N GLY A 336 -24.57 -17.42 -5.51
CA GLY A 336 -23.24 -16.81 -5.65
C GLY A 336 -22.56 -16.43 -4.34
N ILE A 337 -22.96 -17.06 -3.22
CA ILE A 337 -22.27 -16.95 -1.92
C ILE A 337 -20.97 -17.78 -1.93
N GLY A 338 -20.96 -18.90 -2.69
CA GLY A 338 -19.79 -19.67 -3.15
C GLY A 338 -18.60 -19.75 -2.18
N VAL A 339 -17.58 -18.92 -2.44
CA VAL A 339 -16.34 -18.83 -1.66
C VAL A 339 -16.60 -18.63 -0.16
N ARG A 340 -17.56 -17.79 0.20
CA ARG A 340 -17.84 -17.45 1.60
C ARG A 340 -18.37 -18.65 2.36
N GLU A 341 -19.16 -19.48 1.70
CA GLU A 341 -19.71 -20.69 2.33
C GLU A 341 -18.64 -21.76 2.51
N ALA A 342 -17.80 -21.97 1.49
CA ALA A 342 -16.63 -22.83 1.63
C ALA A 342 -15.70 -22.35 2.75
N SER A 343 -15.43 -21.04 2.85
CA SER A 343 -14.59 -20.46 3.92
C SER A 343 -15.19 -20.65 5.31
N ARG A 344 -16.51 -20.54 5.47
CA ARG A 344 -17.18 -20.80 6.76
C ARG A 344 -17.05 -22.26 7.16
N TRP A 345 -17.30 -23.16 6.22
CA TRP A 345 -17.18 -24.60 6.46
C TRP A 345 -15.74 -24.99 6.80
N VAL A 346 -14.74 -24.44 6.10
CA VAL A 346 -13.32 -24.63 6.43
C VAL A 346 -13.02 -24.19 7.87
N ALA A 347 -13.51 -23.02 8.29
CA ALA A 347 -13.30 -22.52 9.64
C ALA A 347 -13.97 -23.41 10.70
N GLU A 348 -15.17 -23.93 10.41
CA GLU A 348 -15.88 -24.88 11.27
C GLU A 348 -15.09 -26.19 11.44
N VAL A 349 -14.64 -26.78 10.34
CA VAL A 349 -13.90 -28.05 10.29
C VAL A 349 -12.50 -27.97 10.91
N ALA A 350 -11.86 -26.80 10.84
CA ALA A 350 -10.53 -26.57 11.41
C ALA A 350 -10.55 -26.07 12.86
N GLY A 351 -11.70 -25.57 13.34
CA GLY A 351 -11.77 -24.76 14.56
C GLY A 351 -11.23 -25.44 15.82
N GLU A 352 -11.63 -26.68 16.09
CA GLU A 352 -11.16 -27.42 17.28
C GLU A 352 -9.66 -27.69 17.23
N SER A 353 -9.15 -28.15 16.09
CA SER A 353 -7.74 -28.49 15.90
C SER A 353 -6.83 -27.27 15.94
N LEU A 354 -7.33 -26.10 15.52
CA LEU A 354 -6.61 -24.84 15.68
C LEU A 354 -6.51 -24.42 17.15
N ILE A 355 -7.57 -24.65 17.94
CA ILE A 355 -7.54 -24.40 19.39
C ILE A 355 -6.56 -25.33 20.08
N GLU A 356 -6.55 -26.62 19.72
CA GLU A 356 -5.60 -27.62 20.23
C GLU A 356 -4.15 -27.23 19.87
N ALA A 357 -3.87 -26.96 18.60
CA ALA A 357 -2.56 -26.55 18.13
C ALA A 357 -2.04 -25.27 18.82
N ALA A 358 -2.93 -24.28 19.01
CA ALA A 358 -2.58 -23.05 19.72
C ALA A 358 -2.26 -23.30 21.21
N ARG A 359 -3.00 -24.18 21.88
CA ARG A 359 -2.73 -24.57 23.29
C ARG A 359 -1.39 -25.28 23.43
N GLU A 360 -1.01 -26.08 22.43
CA GLU A 360 0.27 -26.79 22.39
C GLU A 360 1.45 -25.90 21.95
N GLY A 361 1.18 -24.66 21.54
CA GLY A 361 2.19 -23.73 21.06
C GLY A 361 2.80 -24.14 19.72
N ILE A 362 2.05 -24.84 18.88
CA ILE A 362 2.48 -25.21 17.51
C ILE A 362 2.64 -23.93 16.70
N THR A 363 3.76 -23.81 15.96
CA THR A 363 4.00 -22.69 15.04
C THR A 363 4.12 -23.13 13.59
N HIS A 364 4.41 -24.41 13.34
CA HIS A 364 4.50 -25.02 12.02
C HIS A 364 3.82 -26.38 12.05
N ALA A 365 2.97 -26.68 11.06
CA ALA A 365 2.20 -27.92 11.04
C ALA A 365 1.98 -28.50 9.63
N PHE A 366 1.83 -29.82 9.57
CA PHE A 366 1.15 -30.52 8.50
C PHE A 366 -0.34 -30.56 8.79
N ALA A 367 -1.16 -30.34 7.76
CA ALA A 367 -2.60 -30.51 7.88
C ALA A 367 -3.02 -31.79 7.17
N SER A 368 -3.70 -32.69 7.90
CA SER A 368 -4.39 -33.86 7.36
C SER A 368 -5.89 -33.73 7.60
N TYR A 369 -6.70 -34.52 6.92
CA TYR A 369 -8.14 -34.54 7.13
C TYR A 369 -8.58 -35.93 7.57
N ASP A 370 -9.12 -36.00 8.79
CA ASP A 370 -9.73 -37.22 9.32
C ASP A 370 -11.15 -37.33 8.75
N VAL A 371 -11.32 -38.24 7.79
CA VAL A 371 -12.60 -38.46 7.09
C VAL A 371 -13.68 -38.98 8.03
N ASP A 372 -13.30 -39.81 9.01
CA ASP A 372 -14.23 -40.44 9.95
C ASP A 372 -14.74 -39.43 10.98
N GLN A 373 -13.86 -38.55 11.46
CA GLN A 373 -14.21 -37.48 12.39
C GLN A 373 -14.73 -36.22 11.69
N GLY A 374 -14.49 -36.10 10.38
CA GLY A 374 -14.90 -34.95 9.59
C GLY A 374 -14.16 -33.65 9.95
N ARG A 375 -12.95 -33.73 10.54
CA ARG A 375 -12.17 -32.57 10.99
C ARG A 375 -10.75 -32.56 10.42
N ILE A 376 -10.16 -31.37 10.30
CA ILE A 376 -8.74 -31.24 9.97
C ILE A 376 -7.92 -31.59 11.20
N LEU A 377 -6.83 -32.32 11.07
CA LEU A 377 -5.84 -32.53 12.13
C LEU A 377 -4.58 -31.72 11.81
N LEU A 378 -3.98 -31.13 12.84
CA LEU A 378 -2.74 -30.37 12.72
C LEU A 378 -1.62 -31.09 13.46
N GLU A 379 -0.69 -31.65 12.70
CA GLU A 379 0.46 -32.35 13.23
C GLU A 379 1.68 -31.44 13.19
N ARG A 380 2.44 -31.40 14.29
CA ARG A 380 3.61 -30.51 14.39
C ARG A 380 4.67 -30.86 13.36
N ASP A 381 5.05 -29.89 12.54
CA ASP A 381 6.19 -30.00 11.64
C ASP A 381 7.47 -29.63 12.39
N MET A 382 8.06 -30.62 13.06
CA MET A 382 9.29 -30.45 13.85
C MET A 382 10.45 -29.93 13.00
N VAL A 383 10.55 -30.34 11.74
CA VAL A 383 11.64 -29.97 10.84
C VAL A 383 11.53 -28.50 10.46
N ALA A 384 10.33 -28.05 10.04
CA ALA A 384 10.10 -26.65 9.71
C ALA A 384 10.23 -25.74 10.94
N GLU A 385 9.75 -26.19 12.11
CA GLU A 385 9.86 -25.41 13.34
C GLU A 385 11.32 -25.24 13.80
N GLU A 386 12.13 -26.30 13.75
CA GLU A 386 13.56 -26.22 14.05
C GLU A 386 14.29 -25.31 13.05
N ALA A 387 13.98 -25.42 11.75
CA ALA A 387 14.53 -24.55 10.73
C ALA A 387 14.16 -23.08 10.95
N ALA A 388 12.91 -22.79 11.29
CA ALA A 388 12.44 -21.44 11.60
C ALA A 388 13.11 -20.87 12.85
N ARG A 389 13.27 -21.67 13.91
CA ARG A 389 14.02 -21.29 15.12
C ARG A 389 15.49 -21.01 14.81
N ALA A 390 16.14 -21.84 14.00
CA ALA A 390 17.52 -21.63 13.56
C ALA A 390 17.67 -20.34 12.73
N ALA A 391 16.75 -20.09 11.80
CA ALA A 391 16.73 -18.87 11.00
C ALA A 391 16.50 -17.61 11.86
N ALA A 392 15.59 -17.67 12.83
CA ALA A 392 15.35 -16.58 13.78
C ALA A 392 16.56 -16.31 14.68
N GLN A 393 17.28 -17.34 15.12
CA GLN A 393 18.54 -17.20 15.86
C GLN A 393 19.63 -16.55 15.00
N ALA A 394 19.77 -16.97 13.74
CA ALA A 394 20.74 -16.39 12.81
C ALA A 394 20.43 -14.90 12.52
N ALA A 395 19.15 -14.54 12.35
CA ALA A 395 18.72 -13.17 12.09
C ALA A 395 18.92 -12.22 13.28
N ARG A 396 18.91 -12.74 14.52
CA ARG A 396 19.19 -11.94 15.74
C ARG A 396 20.67 -11.54 15.86
N GLY A 397 21.54 -12.03 14.97
CA GLY A 397 22.98 -11.80 15.04
C GLY A 397 23.63 -12.51 16.23
N PRO A 398 24.97 -12.46 16.36
CA PRO A 398 25.66 -13.01 17.52
C PRO A 398 25.12 -12.35 18.78
N SER A 399 24.80 -13.16 19.79
CA SER A 399 24.22 -12.66 21.04
C SER A 399 25.13 -11.59 21.66
N LEU A 400 24.58 -10.71 22.50
CA LEU A 400 25.40 -9.74 23.25
C LEU A 400 26.51 -10.46 24.03
N GLU A 401 26.25 -11.68 24.53
CA GLU A 401 27.26 -12.53 25.15
C GLU A 401 28.37 -12.97 24.18
N ASP A 402 28.06 -13.34 22.95
CA ASP A 402 29.06 -13.68 21.93
C ASP A 402 29.90 -12.45 21.56
N HIS A 403 29.26 -11.28 21.54
CA HIS A 403 29.92 -10.00 21.32
C HIS A 403 30.85 -9.64 22.51
N LEU A 404 30.42 -9.90 23.74
CA LEU A 404 31.20 -9.67 24.96
C LEU A 404 32.35 -10.69 25.11
N LYS A 405 32.11 -11.98 24.85
CA LYS A 405 33.15 -13.03 24.81
C LYS A 405 34.16 -12.77 23.69
N GLY A 406 33.70 -12.33 22.52
CA GLY A 406 34.56 -11.92 21.41
C GLY A 406 35.42 -10.69 21.75
N LYS A 407 34.87 -9.71 22.47
CA LYS A 407 35.63 -8.57 22.99
C LYS A 407 36.62 -8.96 24.08
N ALA A 408 36.23 -9.81 25.04
CA ALA A 408 37.11 -10.31 26.10
C ALA A 408 38.29 -11.13 25.54
N GLY A 409 38.03 -11.99 24.55
CA GLY A 409 39.08 -12.76 23.85
C GLY A 409 40.02 -11.89 23.01
N LYS A 410 39.55 -10.76 22.48
CA LYS A 410 40.41 -9.75 21.83
C LYS A 410 41.20 -8.94 22.85
N LEU A 411 40.61 -8.63 24.01
CA LEU A 411 41.29 -7.90 25.09
C LEU A 411 42.42 -8.74 25.70
N ASN A 412 42.18 -10.02 25.99
CA ASN A 412 43.20 -10.94 26.53
C ASN A 412 44.35 -11.17 25.55
N ARG A 413 44.08 -11.24 24.24
CA ARG A 413 45.13 -11.28 23.20
C ARG A 413 45.93 -9.99 23.11
N LYS A 414 45.27 -8.82 23.23
CA LYS A 414 45.97 -7.52 23.27
C LYS A 414 46.78 -7.30 24.54
N LEU A 415 46.34 -7.87 25.67
CA LEU A 415 47.00 -7.73 26.96
C LEU A 415 48.14 -8.73 27.20
N GLY A 416 48.43 -9.62 26.24
CA GLY A 416 49.57 -10.54 26.34
C GLY A 416 49.52 -11.49 27.52
N ILE A 417 48.31 -11.75 28.06
CA ILE A 417 48.13 -12.67 29.18
C ILE A 417 48.20 -14.09 28.61
N MET A 418 49.43 -14.59 28.45
CA MET A 418 49.67 -16.02 28.28
C MET A 418 49.15 -16.72 29.53
N LYS A 419 48.18 -17.62 29.36
CA LYS A 419 47.88 -18.61 30.40
C LYS A 419 49.18 -19.36 30.67
N ALA A 420 49.69 -19.26 31.88
CA ALA A 420 50.71 -20.17 32.36
C ALA A 420 50.07 -21.56 32.43
N ASP A 421 50.56 -22.48 31.61
CA ASP A 421 50.23 -23.90 31.71
C ASP A 421 50.68 -24.42 33.08
N ALA A 422 49.77 -25.13 33.76
CA ALA A 422 50.00 -25.90 34.97
C ALA A 422 49.45 -27.31 34.76
#